data_AF-A0A6N7YM92-F1
#
_entry.id   AF-A0A6N7YM92-F1
#
_cell.length_a   1.000
_cell.length_b   1.000
_cell.length_c   1.000
_cell.angle_alpha   90.00
_cell.angle_beta   90.00
_cell.angle_gamma   90.00
#
_symmetry.space_group_name_H-M   'P 1'
#
loop_
_entity.id
_entity.type
_entity.pdbx_description
1 polymer ?
#
loop_
_entity_poly.entity_id
_entity_poly.type
_entity_poly.pdbx_seq_one_letter_code
_entity_poly.pdbx_strand_id
1 'polypeptide(L)'
;MADRLALIRLYALLVLGSMTLHELRYALPGEASPGGAHAAGHGYLAALGPLVGMLAALVLAATVLRAAAGTPGRGRAGRLWPLLSAGVFGLYAGQELLEGLLSHHHADGLSAVFGAGGWVALPVAVVLGAILTLTVRIADVAASDARRAVARLLTVRLIPRENPCVVAPAALLLPRRAPARERSGRGPPVAV
;
A
#
# COMPACT_ATOMS: atom_id res chain seq x y z
N MET A 1 1.03 14.32 -3.07
CA MET A 1 2.30 13.97 -2.40
C MET A 1 2.23 12.64 -1.65
N ALA A 2 1.11 12.32 -0.98
CA ALA A 2 0.90 11.05 -0.28
C ALA A 2 1.09 9.79 -1.14
N ASP A 3 0.70 9.83 -2.43
CA ASP A 3 0.81 8.68 -3.33
C ASP A 3 2.26 8.27 -3.63
N ARG A 4 3.21 9.22 -3.67
CA ARG A 4 4.62 8.93 -3.94
C ARG A 4 5.27 8.16 -2.79
N LEU A 5 4.98 8.55 -1.54
CA LEU A 5 5.49 7.84 -0.37
C LEU A 5 4.88 6.44 -0.25
N ALA A 6 3.59 6.29 -0.55
CA ALA A 6 2.95 4.99 -0.59
C ALA A 6 3.59 4.08 -1.66
N LEU A 7 3.90 4.63 -2.84
CA LEU A 7 4.58 3.91 -3.91
C LEU A 7 5.98 3.45 -3.49
N ILE A 8 6.79 4.34 -2.95
CA ILE A 8 8.16 4.02 -2.50
C ILE A 8 8.13 2.93 -1.41
N ARG A 9 7.20 3.04 -0.45
CA ARG A 9 7.03 2.01 0.59
C ARG A 9 6.66 0.67 0.00
N LEU A 10 5.67 0.63 -0.90
CA LEU A 10 5.20 -0.62 -1.47
C LEU A 10 6.25 -1.27 -2.37
N TYR A 11 6.98 -0.45 -3.14
CA TYR A 11 8.14 -0.86 -3.92
C TYR A 11 9.19 -1.51 -3.02
N ALA A 12 9.61 -0.83 -1.95
CA ALA A 12 10.61 -1.35 -1.02
C ALA A 12 10.17 -2.66 -0.36
N LEU A 13 8.88 -2.76 0.03
CA LEU A 13 8.31 -3.98 0.61
C LEU A 13 8.27 -5.15 -0.38
N LEU A 14 7.95 -4.90 -1.65
CA LEU A 14 7.94 -5.93 -2.70
C LEU A 14 9.35 -6.45 -2.99
N VAL A 15 10.33 -5.54 -3.14
CA VAL A 15 11.74 -5.91 -3.33
C VAL A 15 12.27 -6.71 -2.14
N LEU A 16 12.02 -6.24 -0.92
CA LEU A 16 12.43 -6.96 0.29
C LEU A 16 11.76 -8.33 0.39
N GLY A 17 10.45 -8.39 0.10
CA GLY A 17 9.69 -9.64 0.12
C GLY A 17 10.18 -10.66 -0.90
N SER A 18 10.48 -10.25 -2.14
CA SER A 18 10.97 -11.15 -3.17
C SER A 18 12.38 -11.66 -2.87
N MET A 19 13.27 -10.78 -2.39
CA MET A 19 14.62 -11.17 -1.94
C MET A 19 14.56 -12.15 -0.77
N THR A 20 13.71 -11.87 0.22
CA THR A 20 13.50 -12.77 1.36
C THR A 20 13.00 -14.14 0.90
N LEU A 21 12.07 -14.18 -0.06
CA LEU A 21 11.56 -15.44 -0.60
C LEU A 21 12.65 -16.24 -1.32
N HIS A 22 13.44 -15.57 -2.17
CA HIS A 22 14.54 -16.19 -2.90
C HIS A 22 15.61 -16.75 -1.95
N GLU A 23 16.06 -15.96 -0.97
CA GLU A 23 17.05 -16.43 0.04
C GLU A 23 16.50 -17.57 0.92
N LEU A 24 15.25 -17.48 1.37
CA LEU A 24 14.61 -18.56 2.14
C LEU A 24 14.51 -19.85 1.33
N ARG A 25 14.27 -19.74 0.02
CA ARG A 25 14.16 -20.91 -0.86
C ARG A 25 15.46 -21.70 -0.91
N TYR A 26 16.59 -21.01 -1.05
CA TYR A 26 17.93 -21.63 -1.08
C TYR A 26 18.42 -22.07 0.30
N ALA A 27 17.89 -21.49 1.39
CA ALA A 27 18.19 -21.92 2.76
C ALA A 27 17.47 -23.22 3.17
N LEU A 28 16.44 -23.65 2.44
CA LEU A 28 15.69 -24.86 2.79
C LEU A 28 16.48 -26.14 2.41
N PRO A 29 16.53 -27.15 3.30
CA PRO A 29 17.23 -28.40 3.03
C PRO A 29 16.62 -29.13 1.81
N GLY A 30 17.41 -29.32 0.76
CA GLY A 30 16.97 -30.00 -0.46
C GLY A 30 17.71 -29.55 -1.72
N GLU A 31 18.33 -28.37 -1.69
CA GLU A 31 19.15 -27.87 -2.78
C GLU A 31 20.62 -27.90 -2.36
N ALA A 32 21.39 -28.82 -2.92
CA ALA A 32 22.84 -28.74 -2.84
C ALA A 32 23.26 -27.46 -3.57
N SER A 33 23.79 -26.47 -2.86
CA SER A 33 24.37 -25.28 -3.51
C SER A 33 25.36 -25.76 -4.58
N PRO A 34 25.21 -25.36 -5.85
CA PRO A 34 26.22 -25.60 -6.87
C PRO A 34 27.39 -24.63 -6.64
N GLY A 35 28.01 -24.74 -5.46
CA GLY A 35 29.25 -24.06 -5.12
C GLY A 35 30.37 -24.71 -5.91
N GLY A 36 30.69 -24.18 -7.09
CA GLY A 36 31.86 -24.65 -7.80
C GLY A 36 32.25 -23.98 -9.12
N ALA A 37 31.33 -23.38 -9.90
CA ALA A 37 31.64 -23.12 -11.31
C ALA A 37 31.26 -21.73 -11.87
N HIS A 38 31.18 -20.68 -11.05
CA HIS A 38 30.69 -19.36 -11.51
C HIS A 38 31.77 -18.27 -11.75
N ALA A 39 33.05 -18.62 -11.80
CA ALA A 39 34.12 -17.60 -11.75
C ALA A 39 34.62 -17.03 -13.10
N ALA A 40 34.10 -17.39 -14.27
CA ALA A 40 34.67 -16.91 -15.54
C ALA A 40 33.62 -16.54 -16.60
N GLY A 41 33.33 -15.23 -16.75
CA GLY A 41 32.83 -14.68 -18.03
C GLY A 41 31.68 -13.68 -18.00
N HIS A 42 30.77 -13.74 -17.02
CA HIS A 42 29.47 -13.05 -17.13
C HIS A 42 29.02 -12.25 -15.89
N GLY A 43 29.94 -11.56 -15.22
CA GLY A 43 29.60 -10.75 -14.04
C GLY A 43 28.52 -9.67 -14.28
N TYR A 44 28.35 -9.21 -15.52
CA TYR A 44 27.28 -8.26 -15.88
C TYR A 44 25.88 -8.91 -15.86
N LEU A 45 25.76 -10.23 -16.07
CA LEU A 45 24.49 -10.94 -15.99
C LEU A 45 23.99 -11.02 -14.54
N ALA A 46 24.91 -11.09 -13.57
CA ALA A 46 24.57 -11.05 -12.15
C ALA A 46 23.89 -9.72 -11.73
N ALA A 47 24.14 -8.62 -12.44
CA ALA A 47 23.50 -7.33 -12.20
C ALA A 47 22.15 -7.18 -12.95
N LEU A 48 21.94 -7.93 -14.04
CA LEU A 48 20.76 -7.79 -14.90
C LEU A 48 19.47 -8.27 -14.21
N GLY A 49 19.53 -9.41 -13.53
CA GLY A 49 18.40 -9.95 -12.76
C GLY A 49 17.85 -8.95 -11.73
N PRO A 50 18.69 -8.42 -10.83
CA PRO A 50 18.28 -7.38 -9.88
C PRO A 50 17.68 -6.13 -10.54
N LEU A 51 18.26 -5.65 -11.65
CA LEU A 51 17.74 -4.47 -12.36
C LEU A 51 16.34 -4.70 -12.94
N VAL A 52 16.11 -5.82 -13.60
CA VAL A 52 14.79 -6.18 -14.14
C VAL A 52 13.79 -6.39 -13.00
N GLY A 53 14.21 -7.06 -11.92
CA GLY A 53 13.40 -7.24 -10.72
C GLY A 53 12.96 -5.91 -10.08
N MET A 54 13.86 -4.92 -9.99
CA MET A 54 13.53 -3.58 -9.52
C MET A 54 12.51 -2.88 -10.42
N LEU A 55 12.67 -2.92 -11.74
CA LEU A 55 11.68 -2.31 -12.65
C LEU A 55 10.31 -2.98 -12.54
N ALA A 56 10.29 -4.32 -12.49
CA ALA A 56 9.06 -5.08 -12.29
C ALA A 56 8.39 -4.75 -10.95
N ALA A 57 9.16 -4.63 -9.87
CA ALA A 57 8.65 -4.28 -8.55
C ALA A 57 8.02 -2.88 -8.53
N LEU A 58 8.57 -1.91 -9.28
CA LEU A 58 7.99 -0.57 -9.39
C LEU A 58 6.63 -0.61 -10.11
N VAL A 59 6.54 -1.34 -11.22
CA VAL A 59 5.29 -1.52 -11.97
C VAL A 59 4.25 -2.20 -11.10
N LEU A 60 4.62 -3.29 -10.39
CA LEU A 60 3.74 -4.01 -9.47
C LEU A 60 3.28 -3.11 -8.31
N ALA A 61 4.17 -2.32 -7.72
CA ALA A 61 3.80 -1.38 -6.67
C ALA A 61 2.74 -0.39 -7.17
N ALA A 62 2.91 0.15 -8.38
CA ALA A 62 1.94 1.05 -8.98
C ALA A 62 0.59 0.36 -9.26
N THR A 63 0.58 -0.87 -9.77
CA THR A 63 -0.66 -1.60 -10.06
C THR A 63 -1.40 -2.00 -8.79
N VAL A 64 -0.69 -2.46 -7.76
CA VAL A 64 -1.28 -2.82 -6.46
C VAL A 64 -1.91 -1.60 -5.79
N LEU A 65 -1.25 -0.43 -5.82
CA LEU A 65 -1.83 0.81 -5.31
C LEU A 65 -3.11 1.18 -6.05
N ARG A 66 -3.13 1.08 -7.39
CA ARG A 66 -4.31 1.36 -8.20
C ARG A 66 -5.44 0.38 -7.91
N ALA A 67 -5.15 -0.92 -7.80
CA ALA A 67 -6.13 -1.95 -7.51
C ALA A 67 -6.72 -1.83 -6.09
N ALA A 68 -5.93 -1.33 -5.13
CA ALA A 68 -6.37 -1.08 -3.77
C ALA A 68 -7.07 0.29 -3.59
N ALA A 69 -7.07 1.15 -4.61
CA ALA A 69 -7.70 2.46 -4.56
C ALA A 69 -9.22 2.35 -4.34
N GLY A 70 -9.81 3.32 -3.64
CA GLY A 70 -11.25 3.39 -3.42
C GLY A 70 -11.82 2.40 -2.40
N THR A 71 -11.00 1.54 -1.77
CA THR A 71 -11.46 0.62 -0.73
C THR A 71 -10.98 1.07 0.65
N PRO A 72 -11.86 1.60 1.53
CA PRO A 72 -11.46 2.05 2.85
C PRO A 72 -11.38 0.90 3.87
N GLY A 73 -10.58 1.13 4.92
CA GLY A 73 -10.58 0.32 6.13
C GLY A 73 -10.29 -1.17 5.91
N ARG A 74 -11.12 -2.03 6.51
CA ARG A 74 -10.95 -3.51 6.50
C ARG A 74 -10.94 -4.11 5.10
N GLY A 75 -11.70 -3.55 4.15
CA GLY A 75 -11.74 -4.06 2.78
C GLY A 75 -10.40 -3.90 2.04
N ARG A 76 -9.59 -2.91 2.43
CA ARG A 76 -8.28 -2.67 1.81
C ARG A 76 -7.29 -3.78 2.12
N ALA A 77 -7.24 -4.23 3.38
CA ALA A 77 -6.33 -5.30 3.79
C ALA A 77 -6.66 -6.62 3.08
N GLY A 78 -7.95 -6.94 2.95
CA GLY A 78 -8.41 -8.12 2.21
C GLY A 78 -8.04 -8.09 0.71
N ARG A 79 -7.91 -6.91 0.10
CA ARG A 79 -7.41 -6.77 -1.28
C ARG A 79 -5.89 -6.76 -1.37
N LEU A 80 -5.22 -6.08 -0.44
CA LEU A 80 -3.75 -5.96 -0.46
C LEU A 80 -3.05 -7.30 -0.23
N TRP A 81 -3.59 -8.17 0.62
CA TRP A 81 -2.97 -9.45 0.90
C TRP A 81 -2.76 -10.34 -0.32
N PRO A 82 -3.80 -10.71 -1.10
CA PRO A 82 -3.58 -11.53 -2.29
C PRO A 82 -2.73 -10.81 -3.34
N LEU A 83 -2.86 -9.48 -3.47
CA LEU A 83 -2.07 -8.69 -4.41
C LEU A 83 -0.57 -8.68 -4.05
N LEU A 84 -0.23 -8.55 -2.77
CA LEU A 84 1.16 -8.56 -2.30
C LEU A 84 1.74 -9.97 -2.35
N SER A 85 0.96 -10.99 -2.04
CA SER A 85 1.38 -12.39 -2.19
C SER A 85 1.71 -12.70 -3.65
N ALA A 86 0.83 -12.33 -4.57
CA ALA A 86 1.04 -12.50 -6.01
C ALA A 86 2.23 -11.66 -6.52
N GLY A 87 2.40 -10.43 -6.02
CA GLY A 87 3.53 -9.57 -6.39
C GLY A 87 4.88 -10.16 -5.95
N VAL A 88 4.98 -10.64 -4.71
CA VAL A 88 6.18 -11.30 -4.19
C VAL A 88 6.50 -12.56 -4.98
N PHE A 89 5.51 -13.44 -5.19
CA PHE A 89 5.71 -14.66 -5.97
C PHE A 89 6.08 -14.38 -7.43
N GLY A 90 5.42 -13.41 -8.07
CA GLY A 90 5.69 -13.05 -9.46
C GLY A 90 7.10 -12.47 -9.66
N LEU A 91 7.60 -11.70 -8.70
CA LEU A 91 8.99 -11.23 -8.71
C LEU A 91 9.97 -12.39 -8.57
N TYR A 92 9.75 -13.26 -7.58
CA TYR A 92 10.56 -14.47 -7.40
C TYR A 92 10.59 -15.33 -8.67
N ALA A 93 9.42 -15.68 -9.23
CA ALA A 93 9.33 -16.48 -10.44
C ALA A 93 10.03 -15.80 -11.63
N GLY A 94 9.93 -14.47 -11.73
CA GLY A 94 10.66 -13.70 -12.74
C GLY A 94 12.18 -13.78 -12.56
N GLN A 95 12.68 -13.75 -11.32
CA GLN A 95 14.10 -13.91 -11.01
C GLN A 95 14.59 -15.30 -11.42
N GLU A 96 13.91 -16.37 -10.99
CA GLU A 96 14.28 -17.75 -11.33
C GLU A 96 14.24 -18.02 -12.84
N LEU A 97 13.23 -17.49 -13.55
CA LEU A 97 13.14 -17.63 -15.01
C LEU A 97 14.28 -16.88 -15.73
N LEU A 98 14.63 -15.69 -15.27
CA LEU A 98 15.75 -14.94 -15.83
C LEU A 98 17.08 -15.64 -15.54
N GLU A 99 17.25 -16.21 -14.35
CA GLU A 99 18.44 -16.97 -13.98
C GLU A 99 18.59 -18.24 -14.84
N GLY A 100 17.50 -18.98 -15.06
CA GLY A 100 17.46 -20.11 -15.99
C GLY A 100 17.86 -19.72 -17.42
N LEU A 101 17.20 -18.69 -17.97
CA LEU A 101 17.48 -18.20 -19.33
C LEU A 101 18.92 -17.71 -19.53
N LEU A 102 19.55 -17.17 -18.49
CA LEU A 102 20.90 -16.60 -18.54
C LEU A 102 21.99 -17.61 -18.15
N SER A 103 21.63 -18.73 -17.52
CA SER A 103 22.56 -19.73 -17.01
C SER A 103 22.40 -21.04 -17.76
N HIS A 104 23.34 -21.36 -18.65
CA HIS A 104 23.34 -22.57 -19.49
C HIS A 104 23.24 -23.93 -18.74
N HIS A 105 23.23 -23.96 -17.41
CA HIS A 105 23.21 -25.18 -16.59
C HIS A 105 22.04 -25.21 -15.58
N HIS A 106 21.13 -24.23 -15.62
CA HIS A 106 19.98 -24.18 -14.70
C HIS A 106 18.73 -24.78 -15.34
N ALA A 107 17.79 -25.18 -14.49
CA ALA A 107 16.49 -25.66 -14.93
C ALA A 107 15.75 -24.51 -15.65
N ASP A 108 15.15 -24.79 -16.81
CA ASP A 108 14.44 -23.78 -17.61
C ASP A 108 12.93 -23.79 -17.36
N GLY A 109 12.27 -22.67 -17.65
CA GLY A 109 10.82 -22.54 -17.64
C GLY A 109 10.20 -22.84 -16.26
N LEU A 110 9.08 -23.57 -16.23
CA LEU A 110 8.38 -23.88 -14.97
C LEU A 110 9.20 -24.75 -14.02
N SER A 111 10.18 -25.50 -14.54
CA SER A 111 11.06 -26.31 -13.71
C SER A 111 12.05 -25.46 -12.92
N ALA A 112 12.37 -24.24 -13.39
CA ALA A 112 13.13 -23.25 -12.61
C ALA A 112 12.38 -22.84 -11.33
N VAL A 113 11.07 -22.63 -11.44
CA VAL A 113 10.24 -22.10 -10.35
C VAL A 113 9.77 -23.19 -9.39
N PHE A 114 9.40 -24.37 -9.91
CA PHE A 114 8.77 -25.43 -9.13
C PHE A 114 9.63 -26.68 -8.96
N GLY A 115 10.80 -26.75 -9.62
CA GLY A 115 11.76 -27.85 -9.48
C GLY A 115 12.35 -27.92 -8.06
N ALA A 116 12.91 -29.08 -7.71
CA ALA A 116 13.67 -29.31 -6.48
C ALA A 116 12.98 -28.87 -5.16
N GLY A 117 11.65 -28.78 -5.11
CA GLY A 117 10.91 -28.30 -3.94
C GLY A 117 10.40 -26.85 -4.03
N GLY A 118 10.53 -26.19 -5.18
CA GLY A 118 10.08 -24.82 -5.42
C GLY A 118 8.59 -24.56 -5.18
N TRP A 119 7.77 -25.62 -5.09
CA TRP A 119 6.38 -25.50 -4.66
C TRP A 119 6.22 -24.85 -3.27
N VAL A 120 7.22 -24.95 -2.39
CA VAL A 120 7.22 -24.29 -1.07
C VAL A 120 7.28 -22.76 -1.19
N ALA A 121 7.76 -22.20 -2.30
CA ALA A 121 7.79 -20.76 -2.50
C ALA A 121 6.38 -20.13 -2.47
N LEU A 122 5.35 -20.88 -2.89
CA LEU A 122 3.98 -20.40 -2.94
C LEU A 122 3.36 -20.14 -1.55
N PRO A 123 3.35 -21.11 -0.60
CA PRO A 123 2.89 -20.83 0.76
C PRO A 123 3.77 -19.80 1.48
N VAL A 124 5.09 -19.77 1.24
CA VAL A 124 5.96 -18.74 1.82
C VAL A 124 5.59 -17.35 1.29
N ALA A 125 5.32 -17.20 -0.01
CA ALA A 125 4.86 -15.94 -0.61
C ALA A 125 3.54 -15.46 -0.01
N VAL A 126 2.61 -16.37 0.31
CA VAL A 126 1.33 -16.05 0.97
C VAL A 126 1.57 -15.50 2.38
N VAL A 127 2.47 -16.12 3.14
CA VAL A 127 2.85 -15.66 4.50
C VAL A 127 3.54 -14.29 4.42
N LEU A 128 4.50 -14.13 3.51
CA LEU A 128 5.17 -12.85 3.29
C LEU A 128 4.16 -11.77 2.89
N GLY A 129 3.25 -12.05 1.96
CA GLY A 129 2.20 -11.12 1.56
C GLY A 129 1.31 -10.69 2.74
N ALA A 130 1.02 -11.59 3.68
CA ALA A 130 0.29 -11.27 4.91
C ALA A 130 1.10 -10.32 5.82
N ILE A 131 2.39 -10.61 6.01
CA ILE A 131 3.32 -9.75 6.78
C ILE A 131 3.41 -8.36 6.15
N LEU A 132 3.62 -8.27 4.83
CA LEU A 132 3.68 -6.99 4.12
C LEU A 132 2.38 -6.20 4.25
N THR A 133 1.23 -6.88 4.16
CA THR A 133 -0.09 -6.25 4.36
C THR A 133 -0.23 -5.69 5.77
N LEU A 134 0.21 -6.43 6.79
CA LEU A 134 0.21 -5.97 8.17
C LEU A 134 1.11 -4.74 8.33
N THR A 135 2.31 -4.75 7.74
CA THR A 135 3.24 -3.62 7.74
C THR A 135 2.63 -2.36 7.12
N VAL A 136 1.98 -2.49 5.95
CA VAL A 136 1.26 -1.37 5.31
C VAL A 136 0.15 -0.85 6.23
N ARG A 137 -0.61 -1.75 6.86
CA ARG A 137 -1.70 -1.37 7.77
C ARG A 137 -1.18 -0.62 9.00
N ILE A 138 -0.10 -1.08 9.61
CA ILE A 138 0.54 -0.41 10.75
C ILE A 138 1.01 0.99 10.34
N ALA A 139 1.67 1.11 9.18
CA ALA A 139 2.13 2.39 8.66
C ALA A 139 0.98 3.38 8.39
N ASP A 140 -0.14 2.90 7.85
CA ASP A 140 -1.34 3.71 7.59
C ASP A 140 -2.01 4.19 8.89
N VAL A 141 -2.08 3.34 9.92
CA VAL A 141 -2.60 3.71 11.25
C VAL A 141 -1.70 4.77 11.89
N ALA A 142 -0.39 4.52 11.97
CA ALA A 142 0.57 5.46 12.53
C ALA A 142 0.57 6.82 11.81
N ALA A 143 0.49 6.83 10.48
CA ALA A 143 0.39 8.06 9.70
C ALA A 143 -0.93 8.80 9.93
N SER A 144 -2.02 8.08 10.19
CA SER A 144 -3.32 8.68 10.51
C SER A 144 -3.33 9.26 11.92
N ASP A 145 -2.72 8.59 12.88
CA ASP A 145 -2.58 9.10 14.26
C ASP A 145 -1.70 10.34 14.32
N ALA A 146 -0.55 10.34 13.65
CA ALA A 146 0.32 11.52 13.55
C ALA A 146 -0.43 12.72 12.93
N ARG A 147 -1.20 12.50 11.85
CA ARG A 147 -2.02 13.56 11.24
C ARG A 147 -3.09 14.09 12.19
N ARG A 148 -3.76 13.22 12.95
CA ARG A 148 -4.73 13.63 13.99
C ARG A 148 -4.07 14.43 15.10
N ALA A 149 -2.89 14.03 15.57
CA ALA A 149 -2.16 14.74 16.62
C ALA A 149 -1.75 16.14 16.16
N VAL A 150 -1.18 16.28 14.96
CA VAL A 150 -0.83 17.58 14.38
C VAL A 150 -2.06 18.45 14.18
N ALA A 151 -3.15 17.89 13.65
CA ALA A 151 -4.40 18.62 13.49
C ALA A 151 -4.94 19.14 14.83
N ARG A 152 -4.89 18.33 15.90
CA ARG A 152 -5.28 18.75 17.26
C ARG A 152 -4.43 19.92 17.76
N LEU A 153 -3.11 19.85 17.59
CA LEU A 153 -2.21 20.94 17.98
C LEU A 153 -2.48 22.23 17.20
N LEU A 154 -2.75 22.12 15.90
CA LEU A 154 -3.10 23.27 15.06
C LEU A 154 -4.49 23.82 15.41
N THR A 155 -5.50 22.98 15.65
CA THR A 155 -6.82 23.45 16.11
C THR A 155 -6.74 24.14 17.46
N VAL A 156 -5.92 23.64 18.40
CA VAL A 156 -5.70 24.29 19.70
C VAL A 156 -5.03 25.67 19.53
N ARG A 157 -4.15 25.83 18.53
CA ARG A 157 -3.52 27.13 18.22
C ARG A 157 -4.41 28.08 17.41
N LEU A 158 -5.36 27.54 16.65
CA LEU A 158 -6.24 28.30 15.76
C LEU A 158 -7.62 28.56 16.35
N ILE A 159 -7.96 28.03 17.53
CA ILE A 159 -9.01 28.65 18.35
C ILE A 159 -8.49 30.08 18.59
N PRO A 160 -9.11 31.11 17.97
CA PRO A 160 -8.76 32.47 18.29
C PRO A 160 -8.89 32.55 19.81
N ARG A 161 -7.88 33.07 20.49
CA ARG A 161 -8.11 33.59 21.83
C ARG A 161 -9.18 34.65 21.59
N GLU A 162 -10.44 34.28 21.81
CA GLU A 162 -11.50 35.26 21.98
C GLU A 162 -10.95 36.10 23.12
N ASN A 163 -10.36 37.25 22.78
CA ASN A 163 -10.38 38.34 23.70
C ASN A 163 -11.87 38.60 23.84
N PRO A 164 -12.51 38.33 24.99
CA PRO A 164 -13.76 39.00 25.26
C PRO A 164 -13.38 40.47 25.46
N CYS A 165 -13.12 41.19 24.36
CA CYS A 165 -13.39 42.60 24.32
C CYS A 165 -14.92 42.69 24.39
N VAL A 166 -15.41 42.62 25.62
CA VAL A 166 -16.68 43.18 26.02
C VAL A 166 -16.54 44.69 25.82
N VAL A 167 -16.59 45.13 24.57
CA VAL A 167 -17.10 46.46 24.28
C VAL A 167 -18.58 46.23 24.09
N ALA A 168 -19.32 46.33 25.19
CA ALA A 168 -20.76 46.52 25.10
C ALA A 168 -20.97 47.84 24.35
N PRO A 169 -21.45 47.84 23.09
CA PRO A 169 -21.99 49.06 22.54
C PRO A 169 -23.27 49.28 23.33
N ALA A 170 -23.32 50.38 24.07
CA ALA A 170 -24.51 50.85 24.74
C ALA A 170 -25.73 50.62 23.85
N ALA A 171 -26.75 49.99 24.44
CA ALA A 171 -28.00 49.59 23.82
C ALA A 171 -28.46 50.59 22.74
N LEU A 172 -28.23 50.24 21.48
CA LEU A 172 -29.01 50.78 20.38
C LEU A 172 -30.38 50.13 20.49
N LEU A 173 -31.26 50.82 21.22
CA LEU A 173 -32.70 50.59 21.30
C LEU A 173 -33.28 50.64 19.89
N LEU A 174 -33.24 49.50 19.19
CA LEU A 174 -34.03 49.31 17.99
C LEU A 174 -35.48 49.01 18.41
N PRO A 175 -36.46 49.83 17.99
CA PRO A 175 -37.85 49.60 18.32
C PRO A 175 -38.33 48.29 17.70
N ARG A 176 -38.86 47.43 18.56
CA ARG A 176 -39.49 46.15 18.27
C ARG A 176 -40.66 46.38 17.31
N ARG A 177 -40.49 46.09 16.02
CA ARG A 177 -41.63 46.04 15.08
C ARG A 177 -42.46 44.79 15.41
N ALA A 178 -43.75 45.01 15.61
CA ALA A 178 -44.72 44.00 16.00
C ALA A 178 -44.81 42.85 14.96
N PRO A 179 -45.11 41.61 15.40
CA PRO A 179 -45.43 40.53 14.48
C PRO A 179 -46.79 40.79 13.81
N ALA A 180 -46.78 40.90 12.48
CA ALA A 180 -48.01 40.90 11.69
C ALA A 180 -48.64 39.50 11.78
N ARG A 181 -49.76 39.43 12.53
CA ARG A 181 -50.65 38.28 12.55
C ARG A 181 -51.31 38.10 11.18
N GLU A 182 -51.31 36.85 10.74
CA GLU A 182 -52.44 36.13 10.13
C GLU A 182 -53.24 36.83 9.01
N ARG A 183 -53.08 36.34 7.78
CA ARG A 183 -54.24 36.04 6.93
C ARG A 183 -54.07 34.71 6.18
N SER A 184 -54.82 33.74 6.71
CA SER A 184 -55.47 32.62 6.04
C SER A 184 -55.54 32.67 4.50
N GLY A 185 -55.01 31.63 3.87
CA GLY A 185 -55.33 31.23 2.50
C GLY A 185 -55.44 29.72 2.41
N ARG A 186 -56.53 29.14 2.94
CA ARG A 186 -56.95 27.78 2.61
C ARG A 186 -57.60 27.83 1.23
N GLY A 187 -57.02 27.16 0.24
CA GLY A 187 -57.70 26.81 -1.01
C GLY A 187 -58.45 25.47 -0.85
N PRO A 188 -59.63 25.31 -1.48
CA PRO A 188 -60.55 24.18 -1.28
C PRO A 188 -60.10 22.87 -1.96
N PRO A 189 -60.68 21.72 -1.55
CA PRO A 189 -60.35 20.39 -2.09
C PRO A 189 -60.74 20.23 -3.56
N VAL A 190 -59.92 19.49 -4.29
CA VAL A 190 -60.21 19.03 -5.65
C VAL A 190 -61.24 17.90 -5.58
N ALA A 191 -62.32 18.03 -6.34
CA ALA A 191 -63.32 16.99 -6.51
C ALA A 191 -63.07 16.20 -7.80
N VAL A 192 -63.38 14.90 -7.71
CA VAL A 192 -63.53 13.85 -8.75
C VAL A 192 -62.25 13.18 -9.24
#